data_AF-A0A9D8LRR4-F1
#
_entry.id   AF-A0A9D8LRR4-F1
#
_cell.length_a   1.000
_cell.length_b   1.000
_cell.length_c   1.000
_cell.angle_alpha   90.00
_cell.angle_beta   90.00
_cell.angle_gamma   90.00
#
_symmetry.space_group_name_H-M   'P 1'
#
loop_
_entity.id
_entity.type
_entity.pdbx_description
1 polymer ?
#
loop_
_entity_poly.entity_id
_entity_poly.type
_entity_poly.pdbx_seq_one_letter_code
_entity_poly.pdbx_strand_id
1 'polypeptide(L)'
;MSRIIEPVHTAAVGLGNIRFFKSLLPGAHLIWFAYEDILKAAGLARHMRRHFEAMLKQDHRDIIKPVMTPDGPATLAPHYIAQGFVDAMEEIGRMPAGFASAYTHGAVAAMSVITGDLGLSGTEAMNYVIAAFRNSNGIEGPHPTIEASS
;
A
#
# COMPACT_ATOMS: atom_id res chain seq x y z
N MET A 1 20.02 -3.35 -15.76
CA MET A 1 19.89 -2.21 -14.82
C MET A 1 18.58 -2.37 -14.09
N SER A 2 18.59 -2.37 -12.75
CA SER A 2 17.35 -2.36 -11.96
C SER A 2 16.59 -1.07 -12.26
N ARG A 3 15.36 -1.18 -12.76
CA ARG A 3 14.48 -0.03 -13.01
C ARG A 3 14.24 0.71 -11.69
N ILE A 4 14.47 2.02 -11.67
CA ILE A 4 14.07 2.88 -10.56
C ILE A 4 12.53 2.95 -10.57
N ILE A 5 11.90 2.65 -9.43
CA ILE A 5 10.45 2.67 -9.26
C ILE A 5 10.07 3.94 -8.51
N GLU A 6 9.23 4.75 -9.15
CA GLU A 6 8.70 6.00 -8.61
C GLU A 6 7.46 5.75 -7.75
N PRO A 7 7.30 6.44 -6.60
CA PRO A 7 6.03 6.44 -5.89
C PRO A 7 4.96 7.17 -6.72
N VAL A 8 3.74 6.64 -6.73
CA VAL A 8 2.58 7.32 -7.34
C VAL A 8 2.03 8.42 -6.42
N HIS A 9 2.26 8.29 -5.11
CA HIS A 9 1.81 9.24 -4.13
C HIS A 9 2.62 9.10 -2.84
N THR A 10 2.80 10.21 -2.13
CA THR A 10 3.43 10.24 -0.81
C THR A 10 2.48 10.97 0.14
N ALA A 11 2.07 10.33 1.22
CA ALA A 11 1.15 10.93 2.19
C ALA A 11 1.82 11.09 3.56
N ALA A 12 1.48 12.16 4.26
CA ALA A 12 1.82 12.35 5.66
C ALA A 12 0.94 11.42 6.53
N VAL A 13 1.57 10.54 7.31
CA VAL A 13 0.91 9.57 8.18
C VAL A 13 1.68 9.52 9.50
N GLY A 14 0.98 9.77 10.63
CA GLY A 14 1.62 9.83 11.94
C GLY A 14 2.75 10.87 11.99
N LEU A 15 3.96 10.43 12.33
CA LEU A 15 5.15 11.29 12.45
C LEU A 15 6.02 11.33 11.18
N GLY A 16 5.57 10.73 10.08
CA GLY A 16 6.37 10.59 8.88
C GLY A 16 5.56 10.62 7.60
N ASN A 17 6.22 10.26 6.50
CA ASN A 17 5.61 10.12 5.19
C ASN A 17 5.64 8.66 4.78
N ILE A 18 4.57 8.20 4.14
CA ILE A 18 4.50 6.87 3.52
C ILE A 18 4.42 7.04 2.01
N ARG A 19 5.35 6.39 1.31
CA ARG A 19 5.37 6.32 -0.14
C ARG A 19 4.52 5.14 -0.61
N PHE A 20 3.58 5.44 -1.51
CA PHE A 20 2.68 4.49 -2.16
C PHE A 20 3.08 4.29 -3.61
N PHE A 21 2.91 3.06 -4.09
CA PHE A 21 3.35 2.59 -5.39
C PHE A 21 2.22 1.83 -6.07
N LYS A 22 2.23 1.83 -7.40
CA LYS A 22 1.46 0.85 -8.16
C LYS A 22 1.97 -0.55 -7.85
N SER A 23 1.06 -1.53 -7.78
CA SER A 23 1.47 -2.93 -7.67
C SER A 23 2.39 -3.34 -8.82
N LEU A 24 3.37 -4.20 -8.52
CA LEU A 24 4.23 -4.81 -9.54
C LEU A 24 3.60 -6.04 -10.20
N LEU A 25 2.40 -6.44 -9.75
CA LEU A 25 1.64 -7.54 -10.32
C LEU A 25 0.87 -7.06 -11.57
N PRO A 26 0.65 -7.94 -12.56
CA PRO A 26 -0.13 -7.60 -13.74
C PRO A 26 -1.61 -7.38 -13.39
N GLY A 27 -2.24 -6.41 -14.03
CA GLY A 27 -3.67 -6.12 -13.86
C GLY A 27 -3.98 -5.09 -12.76
N ALA A 28 -5.26 -5.04 -12.37
CA ALA A 28 -5.71 -4.17 -11.29
C ALA A 28 -5.36 -4.83 -9.95
N HIS A 29 -4.63 -4.13 -9.10
CA HIS A 29 -4.28 -4.55 -7.74
C HIS A 29 -4.24 -3.32 -6.85
N LEU A 30 -4.51 -3.52 -5.56
CA LEU A 30 -4.38 -2.44 -4.57
C LEU A 30 -2.94 -1.92 -4.55
N ILE A 31 -2.78 -0.69 -4.05
CA ILE A 31 -1.47 -0.07 -3.88
C ILE A 31 -0.52 -0.94 -3.07
N TRP A 32 0.76 -0.77 -3.37
CA TRP A 32 1.85 -1.23 -2.54
C TRP A 32 2.45 -0.03 -1.83
N PHE A 33 3.21 -0.26 -0.77
CA PHE A 33 3.84 0.81 -0.01
C PHE A 33 5.27 0.43 0.38
N ALA A 34 6.11 1.44 0.63
CA ALA A 34 7.43 1.20 1.21
C ALA A 34 7.28 0.79 2.68
N TYR A 35 7.64 -0.46 3.00
CA TYR A 35 7.44 -1.03 4.33
C TYR A 35 8.21 -0.27 5.40
N GLU A 36 9.44 0.15 5.10
CA GLU A 36 10.25 0.88 6.08
C GLU A 36 9.55 2.17 6.53
N ASP A 37 8.79 2.81 5.63
CA ASP A 37 8.14 4.10 5.88
C ASP A 37 7.00 3.99 6.88
N ILE A 38 6.19 2.91 6.86
CA ILE A 38 5.13 2.73 7.87
C ILE A 38 5.71 2.58 9.28
N LEU A 39 6.85 1.89 9.39
CA LEU A 39 7.52 1.68 10.67
C LEU A 39 8.12 3.00 11.21
N LYS A 40 8.64 3.87 10.32
CA LYS A 40 9.10 5.22 10.75
C LYS A 40 7.92 6.12 11.11
N ALA A 41 6.86 6.10 10.31
CA ALA A 41 5.64 6.87 10.52
C ALA A 41 4.96 6.52 11.86
N ALA A 42 4.97 5.24 12.24
CA ALA A 42 4.47 4.75 13.53
C ALA A 42 5.39 5.10 14.71
N GLY A 43 6.52 5.77 14.49
CA GLY A 43 7.42 6.21 15.55
C GLY A 43 8.26 5.09 16.17
N LEU A 44 8.39 3.93 15.51
CA LEU A 44 9.13 2.81 16.08
C LEU A 44 10.63 3.11 16.19
N ALA A 45 11.20 2.73 17.33
CA ALA A 45 12.63 2.82 17.57
C ALA A 45 13.42 1.96 16.55
N ARG A 46 14.64 2.39 16.21
CA ARG A 46 15.45 1.74 15.16
C ARG A 46 15.62 0.23 15.35
N HIS A 47 15.79 -0.25 16.58
CA HIS A 47 15.95 -1.68 16.87
C HIS A 47 14.66 -2.47 16.60
N MET A 48 13.49 -1.91 16.94
CA MET A 48 12.19 -2.52 16.63
C MET A 48 11.96 -2.57 15.12
N ARG A 49 12.29 -1.49 14.39
CA ARG A 49 12.15 -1.47 12.93
C ARG A 49 12.94 -2.58 12.27
N ARG A 50 14.20 -2.77 12.68
CA ARG A 50 15.06 -3.86 12.19
C ARG A 50 14.48 -5.24 12.53
N HIS A 51 13.84 -5.39 13.69
CA HIS A 51 13.19 -6.64 14.07
C HIS A 51 11.99 -6.95 13.16
N PHE A 52 11.09 -5.98 12.96
CA PHE A 52 9.95 -6.13 12.05
C PHE A 52 10.37 -6.35 10.59
N GLU A 53 11.40 -5.65 10.10
CA GLU A 53 11.97 -5.88 8.77
C GLU A 53 12.53 -7.30 8.61
N ALA A 54 13.14 -7.85 9.66
CA ALA A 54 13.64 -9.23 9.64
C ALA A 54 12.47 -10.24 9.63
N MET A 55 11.44 -10.03 10.45
CA MET A 55 10.23 -10.85 10.46
C MET A 55 9.52 -10.82 9.10
N LEU A 56 9.31 -9.63 8.51
CA LEU A 56 8.72 -9.51 7.18
C LEU A 56 9.50 -10.32 6.13
N LYS A 57 10.83 -10.24 6.16
CA LYS A 57 11.68 -10.99 5.22
C LYS A 57 11.66 -12.50 5.45
N GLN A 58 11.40 -12.94 6.68
CA GLN A 58 11.30 -14.35 7.03
C GLN A 58 9.94 -14.92 6.60
N ASP A 59 8.85 -14.20 6.92
CA ASP A 59 7.49 -14.73 6.82
C ASP A 59 6.82 -14.43 5.47
N HIS A 60 7.30 -13.41 4.75
CA HIS A 60 6.65 -12.86 3.56
C HIS A 60 7.60 -12.63 2.37
N ARG A 61 8.70 -13.38 2.31
CA ARG A 61 9.77 -13.19 1.31
C ARG A 61 9.29 -13.23 -0.15
N ASP A 62 8.28 -14.06 -0.41
CA ASP A 62 7.71 -14.34 -1.72
C ASP A 62 6.83 -13.21 -2.26
N ILE A 63 6.13 -12.51 -1.37
CA ILE A 63 5.19 -11.43 -1.71
C ILE A 63 5.81 -10.04 -1.72
N ILE A 64 6.86 -9.81 -0.94
CA ILE A 64 7.55 -8.50 -0.91
C ILE A 64 8.50 -8.36 -2.11
N LYS A 65 8.78 -7.12 -2.49
CA LYS A 65 9.72 -6.83 -3.59
C LYS A 65 10.72 -5.76 -3.16
N PRO A 66 12.01 -6.11 -3.01
CA PRO A 66 13.05 -5.10 -2.86
C PRO A 66 13.22 -4.37 -4.19
N VAL A 67 13.21 -3.04 -4.16
CA VAL A 67 13.35 -2.17 -5.34
C VAL A 67 14.31 -1.03 -5.08
N MET A 68 14.79 -0.41 -6.15
CA MET A 68 15.45 0.90 -6.09
C MET A 68 14.41 2.00 -6.33
N THR A 69 14.38 2.99 -5.45
CA THR A 69 13.58 4.23 -5.59
C THR A 69 14.54 5.42 -5.76
N PRO A 70 14.07 6.61 -6.15
CA PRO A 70 14.92 7.80 -6.21
C PRO A 70 15.60 8.13 -4.88
N ASP A 71 14.92 7.86 -3.76
CA ASP A 71 15.44 8.11 -2.41
C ASP A 71 16.32 6.97 -1.89
N GLY A 72 16.58 5.95 -2.71
CA GLY A 72 17.37 4.78 -2.36
C GLY A 72 16.59 3.47 -2.32
N PRO A 73 17.18 2.40 -1.76
CA PRO A 73 16.55 1.09 -1.68
C PRO A 73 15.30 1.11 -0.79
N ALA A 74 14.27 0.37 -1.17
CA ALA A 74 13.05 0.17 -0.37
C ALA A 74 12.52 -1.26 -0.52
N THR A 75 11.78 -1.72 0.48
CA THR A 75 11.01 -2.97 0.40
C THR A 75 9.56 -2.62 0.14
N LEU A 76 9.05 -2.94 -1.05
CA LEU A 76 7.63 -2.76 -1.32
C LEU A 76 6.82 -3.95 -0.77
N ALA A 77 5.74 -3.65 -0.06
CA ALA A 77 4.83 -4.63 0.50
C ALA A 77 3.37 -4.38 0.04
N PRO A 78 2.54 -5.44 -0.09
CA PRO A 78 1.12 -5.31 -0.39
C PRO A 78 0.33 -4.61 0.72
N HIS A 79 -0.75 -3.89 0.36
CA HIS A 79 -1.63 -3.17 1.29
C HIS A 79 -2.04 -3.95 2.56
N TYR A 80 -2.39 -5.22 2.45
CA TYR A 80 -2.86 -5.99 3.61
C TYR A 80 -1.79 -6.16 4.70
N ILE A 81 -0.50 -6.07 4.36
CA ILE A 81 0.60 -6.07 5.35
C ILE A 81 0.55 -4.80 6.20
N ALA A 82 0.22 -3.65 5.60
CA ALA A 82 0.00 -2.42 6.37
C ALA A 82 -1.23 -2.54 7.27
N GLN A 83 -2.35 -3.09 6.76
CA GLN A 83 -3.57 -3.27 7.55
C GLN A 83 -3.29 -4.14 8.79
N GLY A 84 -2.70 -5.33 8.60
CA GLY A 84 -2.36 -6.22 9.70
C GLY A 84 -1.39 -5.58 10.71
N PHE A 85 -0.41 -4.80 10.24
CA PHE A 85 0.48 -4.05 11.13
C PHE A 85 -0.26 -2.96 11.92
N VAL A 86 -1.12 -2.19 11.26
CA VAL A 86 -1.87 -1.10 11.88
C VAL A 86 -2.84 -1.64 12.92
N ASP A 87 -3.62 -2.66 12.57
CA ASP A 87 -4.61 -3.29 13.45
C ASP A 87 -3.93 -3.89 14.69
N ALA A 88 -2.83 -4.64 14.50
CA ALA A 88 -2.09 -5.23 15.63
C ALA A 88 -1.51 -4.17 16.58
N MET A 89 -1.03 -3.05 16.04
CA MET A 89 -0.48 -1.95 16.83
C MET A 89 -1.57 -1.12 17.54
N GLU A 90 -2.75 -0.99 16.93
CA GLU A 90 -3.93 -0.40 17.57
C GLU A 90 -4.42 -1.28 18.73
N GLU A 91 -4.50 -2.60 18.53
CA GLU A 91 -4.93 -3.56 19.56
C GLU A 91 -4.08 -3.47 20.83
N ILE A 92 -2.76 -3.28 20.70
CA ILE A 92 -1.85 -3.14 21.85
C ILE A 92 -1.68 -1.69 22.35
N GLY A 93 -2.47 -0.74 21.83
CA GLY A 93 -2.45 0.67 22.24
C GLY A 93 -1.14 1.39 21.90
N ARG A 94 -0.44 0.97 20.85
CA ARG A 94 0.86 1.54 20.42
C ARG A 94 0.78 2.33 19.13
N MET A 95 -0.37 2.35 18.46
CA MET A 95 -0.58 3.15 17.28
C MET A 95 -1.02 4.59 17.66
N PRO A 96 -0.44 5.64 17.04
CA PRO A 96 -0.94 7.00 17.23
C PRO A 96 -2.41 7.13 16.80
N ALA A 97 -3.17 7.95 17.53
CA ALA A 97 -4.56 8.23 17.18
C ALA A 97 -4.67 8.78 15.75
N GLY A 98 -5.63 8.27 14.98
CA GLY A 98 -5.88 8.69 13.60
C GLY A 98 -4.89 8.14 12.57
N PHE A 99 -3.93 7.29 12.96
CA PHE A 99 -2.97 6.70 12.01
C PHE A 99 -3.67 5.89 10.91
N ALA A 100 -4.59 4.99 11.27
CA ALA A 100 -5.34 4.19 10.31
C ALA A 100 -6.12 5.06 9.31
N SER A 101 -6.76 6.13 9.79
CA SER A 101 -7.49 7.07 8.93
C SER A 101 -6.55 7.81 7.97
N ALA A 102 -5.42 8.32 8.47
CA ALA A 102 -4.43 9.00 7.65
C ALA A 102 -3.81 8.07 6.59
N TYR A 103 -3.47 6.83 6.98
CA TYR A 103 -3.00 5.82 6.04
C TYR A 103 -4.04 5.52 4.96
N THR A 104 -5.31 5.35 5.36
CA THR A 104 -6.42 5.07 4.43
C THR A 104 -6.61 6.22 3.44
N HIS A 105 -6.60 7.47 3.88
CA HIS A 105 -6.67 8.63 2.98
C HIS A 105 -5.50 8.67 1.99
N GLY A 106 -4.28 8.37 2.45
CA GLY A 106 -3.10 8.28 1.58
C GLY A 106 -3.22 7.16 0.54
N ALA A 107 -3.73 6.00 0.93
CA ALA A 107 -3.96 4.87 0.02
C ALA A 107 -5.05 5.17 -1.01
N VAL A 108 -6.15 5.83 -0.60
CA VAL A 108 -7.22 6.28 -1.51
C VAL A 108 -6.68 7.31 -2.49
N ALA A 109 -5.92 8.31 -2.04
CA ALA A 109 -5.31 9.30 -2.91
C ALA A 109 -4.36 8.66 -3.93
N ALA A 110 -3.57 7.67 -3.50
CA ALA A 110 -2.69 6.91 -4.39
C ALA A 110 -3.48 6.10 -5.44
N MET A 111 -4.60 5.46 -5.06
CA MET A 111 -5.48 4.78 -6.01
C MET A 111 -6.10 5.76 -7.01
N SER A 112 -6.52 6.95 -6.56
CA SER A 112 -7.07 7.99 -7.43
C SER A 112 -6.05 8.46 -8.48
N VAL A 113 -4.77 8.61 -8.11
CA VAL A 113 -3.69 8.90 -9.07
C VAL A 113 -3.58 7.79 -10.10
N ILE A 114 -3.54 6.53 -9.67
CA ILE A 114 -3.44 5.38 -10.59
C ILE A 114 -4.61 5.35 -11.58
N THR A 115 -5.84 5.54 -11.11
CA THR A 115 -7.02 5.53 -12.00
C THR A 115 -7.05 6.75 -12.93
N GLY A 116 -6.57 7.91 -12.46
CA GLY A 116 -6.43 9.12 -13.26
C GLY A 116 -5.38 8.99 -14.36
N ASP A 117 -4.21 8.41 -14.05
CA ASP A 117 -3.14 8.14 -15.02
C ASP A 117 -3.56 7.15 -16.11
N LEU A 118 -4.50 6.26 -15.79
CA LEU A 118 -5.11 5.33 -16.74
C LEU A 118 -6.23 5.98 -17.59
N GLY A 119 -6.61 7.23 -17.30
CA GLY A 119 -7.67 7.94 -18.00
C GLY A 119 -9.07 7.38 -17.76
N LEU A 120 -9.29 6.70 -16.64
CA LEU A 120 -10.57 6.05 -16.33
C LEU A 120 -11.62 7.09 -15.91
N SER A 121 -12.83 6.98 -16.45
CA SER A 121 -14.00 7.71 -15.95
C SER A 121 -14.40 7.25 -14.54
N GLY A 122 -15.32 7.96 -13.88
CA GLY A 122 -15.73 7.63 -12.49
C GLY A 122 -16.18 6.18 -12.31
N THR A 123 -17.05 5.68 -13.19
CA THR A 123 -17.54 4.29 -13.14
C THR A 123 -16.43 3.28 -13.44
N GLU A 124 -15.57 3.56 -14.42
CA GLU A 124 -14.44 2.70 -14.76
C GLU A 124 -13.40 2.64 -13.63
N ALA A 125 -13.14 3.78 -12.97
CA ALA A 125 -12.27 3.85 -11.80
C ALA A 125 -12.83 3.03 -10.63
N MET A 126 -14.14 3.10 -10.37
CA MET A 126 -14.79 2.24 -9.38
C MET A 126 -14.65 0.75 -9.72
N ASN A 127 -14.93 0.37 -10.98
CA ASN A 127 -14.76 -1.01 -11.44
C ASN A 127 -13.30 -1.47 -11.33
N TYR A 128 -12.34 -0.59 -11.60
CA TYR A 128 -10.91 -0.86 -11.41
C TYR A 128 -10.59 -1.12 -9.92
N VAL A 129 -11.09 -0.29 -9.00
CA VAL A 129 -10.86 -0.47 -7.55
C VAL A 129 -11.49 -1.77 -7.04
N ILE A 130 -12.70 -2.12 -7.51
CA ILE A 130 -13.35 -3.40 -7.17
C ILE A 130 -12.51 -4.59 -7.65
N ALA A 131 -12.04 -4.54 -8.89
CA ALA A 131 -11.15 -5.58 -9.43
C ALA A 131 -9.84 -5.66 -8.65
N ALA A 132 -9.23 -4.51 -8.34
CA ALA A 132 -8.02 -4.41 -7.53
C ALA A 132 -8.17 -5.04 -6.14
N PHE A 133 -9.27 -4.75 -5.44
CA PHE A 133 -9.58 -5.35 -4.15
C PHE A 133 -9.66 -6.88 -4.24
N ARG A 134 -10.41 -7.40 -5.22
CA ARG A 134 -10.58 -8.85 -5.39
C ARG A 134 -9.27 -9.55 -5.73
N ASN A 135 -8.52 -9.02 -6.68
CA ASN A 135 -7.24 -9.57 -7.10
C ASN A 135 -6.19 -9.56 -5.97
N SER A 136 -6.16 -8.50 -5.15
CA SER A 136 -5.26 -8.41 -4.00
C SER A 136 -5.63 -9.35 -2.84
N ASN A 137 -6.89 -9.80 -2.76
CA ASN A 137 -7.39 -10.68 -1.70
C ASN A 137 -7.66 -12.12 -2.19
N GLY A 138 -7.32 -12.45 -3.45
CA GLY A 138 -7.54 -13.80 -4.00
C GLY A 138 -9.02 -14.20 -4.13
N ILE A 139 -9.92 -13.22 -4.28
CA ILE A 139 -11.36 -13.51 -4.36
C ILE A 139 -11.73 -13.95 -5.78
N GLU A 140 -12.05 -15.22 -5.94
CA GLU A 140 -12.44 -15.84 -7.22
C GLU A 140 -13.86 -15.44 -7.68
N GLY A 141 -14.12 -15.56 -8.99
CA GLY A 141 -15.42 -15.32 -9.62
C GLY A 141 -15.52 -13.96 -10.34
N PRO A 142 -16.63 -13.72 -11.07
CA PRO A 142 -16.79 -12.56 -11.94
C PRO A 142 -16.70 -11.24 -11.16
N HIS A 143 -16.13 -10.21 -11.79
CA HIS A 143 -16.08 -8.88 -11.21
C HIS A 143 -17.48 -8.25 -11.25
N PRO A 144 -18.08 -7.90 -10.09
CA PRO A 144 -19.31 -7.12 -10.11
C PRO A 144 -18.97 -5.77 -10.76
N THR A 145 -19.66 -5.45 -11.85
CA THR A 145 -19.52 -4.18 -12.56
C THR A 145 -20.63 -3.24 -12.16
N ILE A 146 -20.26 -2.01 -11.82
CA ILE A 146 -21.19 -0.91 -11.70
C ILE A 146 -21.41 -0.35 -13.10
N GLU A 147 -22.67 -0.23 -13.51
CA GLU A 147 -23.07 0.44 -14.73
C GLU A 147 -23.21 1.94 -14.48
N ALA A 148 -22.92 2.77 -15.48
CA ALA A 148 -23.20 4.20 -15.37
C ALA A 148 -24.72 4.40 -15.36
N SER A 149 -25.24 5.11 -14.35
CA SER A 149 -26.63 5.56 -14.36
C SER A 149 -26.82 6.50 -15.56
N SER A 150 -27.68 6.11 -16.50
CA SER A 150 -28.08 6.90 -17.67
C SER A 150 -28.78 8.19 -17.30
#